data_AF-A0A239NDT2-F1
#
_entry.id   AF-A0A239NDT2-F1
#
_cell.length_a   1.000
_cell.length_b   1.000
_cell.length_c   1.000
_cell.angle_alpha   90.00
_cell.angle_beta   90.00
_cell.angle_gamma   90.00
#
_symmetry.space_group_name_H-M   'P 1'
#
loop_
_entity.id
_entity.type
_entity.pdbx_description
1 polymer ?
#
loop_
_entity_poly.entity_id
_entity_poly.type
_entity_poly.pdbx_seq_one_letter_code
_entity_poly.pdbx_strand_id
1 'polypeptide(L)'
;MSTGRDRLLGRVQPRYPWADPPIMGRMAASSQSPISEVADQPGVYAEDLALYREKFRRRLPASLDELHGPTRGTVDLPLHIAWSGKTSYDIEKPRQRMGLYRTVLHEGLHDDLPLYLNGHLLVQLWPVLRTLVGRTVRTVWEDTFPQLAARAAA
;
A
#
# COMPACT_ATOMS: atom_id res chain seq x y z
N MET A 1 -11.89 -36.30 -43.74
CA MET A 1 -12.79 -35.23 -44.19
C MET A 1 -13.50 -34.74 -42.94
N SER A 2 -12.93 -33.73 -42.29
CA SER A 2 -13.41 -32.32 -42.28
C SER A 2 -14.75 -32.16 -41.56
N THR A 3 -15.03 -31.19 -40.69
CA THR A 3 -14.36 -30.02 -40.09
C THR A 3 -15.40 -29.52 -39.07
N GLY A 4 -15.07 -29.29 -37.81
CA GLY A 4 -14.77 -27.94 -37.30
C GLY A 4 -16.00 -27.22 -36.74
N ARG A 5 -16.03 -27.03 -35.42
CA ARG A 5 -16.70 -25.94 -34.68
C ARG A 5 -15.80 -25.70 -33.46
N ASP A 6 -14.83 -24.81 -33.53
CA ASP A 6 -14.96 -23.35 -33.48
C ASP A 6 -15.88 -22.89 -32.34
N ARG A 7 -15.25 -22.48 -31.23
CA ARG A 7 -15.66 -21.37 -30.36
C ARG A 7 -14.47 -20.99 -29.48
N LEU A 8 -13.57 -20.22 -30.10
CA LEU A 8 -12.69 -19.29 -29.42
C LEU A 8 -13.55 -18.17 -28.82
N LEU A 9 -13.77 -18.18 -27.50
CA LEU A 9 -14.08 -16.95 -26.79
C LEU A 9 -12.77 -16.38 -26.28
N GLY A 10 -12.24 -15.46 -27.09
CA GLY A 10 -11.11 -14.61 -26.76
C GLY A 10 -11.38 -13.88 -25.45
N ARG A 11 -10.61 -14.24 -24.43
CA ARG A 11 -10.48 -13.44 -23.22
C ARG A 11 -9.65 -12.22 -23.60
N VAL A 12 -10.33 -11.12 -23.92
CA VAL A 12 -9.69 -9.80 -24.06
C VAL A 12 -9.24 -9.39 -22.66
N GLN A 13 -7.95 -9.59 -22.37
CA GLN A 13 -7.31 -9.07 -21.17
C GLN A 13 -7.03 -7.57 -21.36
N PRO A 14 -7.44 -6.68 -20.44
CA PRO A 14 -6.95 -5.30 -20.45
C PRO A 14 -5.46 -5.32 -20.11
N ARG A 15 -4.66 -4.90 -21.08
CA ARG A 15 -3.20 -4.81 -21.02
C ARG A 15 -2.83 -3.55 -20.23
N TYR A 16 -2.61 -3.68 -18.92
CA TYR A 16 -2.07 -2.59 -18.10
C TYR A 16 -0.52 -2.59 -18.20
N PRO A 17 0.11 -1.45 -18.54
CA PRO A 17 1.54 -1.38 -18.86
C PRO A 17 2.48 -1.30 -17.64
N TRP A 18 2.06 -1.69 -16.44
CA TRP A 18 2.92 -1.63 -15.23
C TRP A 18 2.89 -2.88 -14.33
N ALA A 19 2.22 -3.96 -14.76
CA ALA A 19 2.17 -5.21 -13.99
C ALA A 19 3.24 -6.20 -14.48
N ASP A 20 4.37 -6.30 -13.76
CA ASP A 20 5.30 -7.41 -13.92
C ASP A 20 4.80 -8.65 -13.15
N PRO A 21 4.74 -9.85 -13.77
CA PRO A 21 4.48 -11.09 -13.05
C PRO A 21 5.74 -11.62 -12.33
N PRO A 22 5.61 -12.37 -11.22
CA PRO A 22 6.76 -12.96 -10.54
C PRO A 22 7.36 -14.09 -11.38
N ILE A 23 8.64 -13.96 -11.74
CA ILE A 23 9.36 -14.98 -12.51
C ILE A 23 9.82 -16.10 -11.58
N MET A 24 9.27 -17.31 -11.77
CA MET A 24 9.86 -18.55 -11.30
C MET A 24 10.40 -19.35 -12.50
N GLY A 25 11.70 -19.21 -12.74
CA GLY A 25 12.64 -20.19 -13.29
C GLY A 25 12.45 -20.77 -14.70
N ARG A 26 13.33 -20.37 -15.64
CA ARG A 26 14.13 -21.28 -16.49
C ARG A 26 15.25 -20.53 -17.21
N MET A 27 16.49 -21.00 -17.04
CA MET A 27 17.70 -20.51 -17.72
C MET A 27 17.76 -20.96 -19.19
N ALA A 28 18.20 -20.06 -20.08
CA ALA A 28 19.05 -20.36 -21.23
C ALA A 28 19.74 -19.06 -21.70
N ALA A 29 21.03 -19.18 -22.02
CA ALA A 29 22.01 -18.12 -22.20
C ALA A 29 21.72 -17.12 -23.34
N SER A 30 21.98 -15.84 -23.09
CA SER A 30 22.71 -14.95 -24.00
C SER A 30 23.12 -13.66 -23.28
N SER A 31 24.38 -13.30 -23.50
CA SER A 31 25.15 -12.23 -22.88
C SER A 31 24.49 -10.86 -22.96
N GLN A 32 24.27 -10.21 -21.82
CA GLN A 32 24.74 -8.85 -21.51
C GLN A 32 24.34 -8.55 -20.06
N SER A 33 25.30 -8.60 -19.14
CA SER A 33 25.10 -8.02 -17.80
C SER A 33 25.12 -6.50 -17.92
N PRO A 34 24.16 -5.80 -17.30
CA PRO A 34 24.51 -4.59 -16.57
C PRO A 34 23.76 -4.58 -15.23
N ILE A 35 24.14 -5.45 -14.30
CA ILE A 35 23.59 -5.40 -12.92
C ILE A 35 24.63 -4.86 -11.93
N SER A 36 25.82 -4.47 -12.38
CA SER A 36 26.88 -3.97 -11.49
C SER A 36 27.04 -2.45 -11.49
N GLU A 37 26.33 -1.70 -12.34
CA GLU A 37 26.58 -0.26 -12.52
C GLU A 37 25.51 0.67 -11.92
N VAL A 38 24.47 0.12 -11.27
CA VAL A 38 23.43 0.95 -10.62
C VAL A 38 23.67 1.09 -9.12
N ALA A 39 24.66 0.40 -8.54
CA ALA A 39 24.87 0.35 -7.10
C ALA A 39 25.53 1.62 -6.49
N ASP A 40 25.95 2.60 -7.30
CA ASP A 40 26.73 3.76 -6.82
C ASP A 40 26.14 5.12 -7.22
N GLN A 41 24.81 5.24 -7.33
CA GLN A 41 24.13 6.52 -7.56
C GLN A 41 23.26 6.95 -6.37
N PRO A 42 23.85 7.32 -5.22
CA PRO A 42 23.11 7.75 -4.03
C PRO A 42 22.21 8.99 -4.28
N GLY A 43 22.50 9.80 -5.30
CA GLY A 43 21.71 10.99 -5.65
C GLY A 43 20.36 10.69 -6.33
N VAL A 44 20.35 9.83 -7.35
CA VAL A 44 19.12 9.50 -8.11
C VAL A 44 18.12 8.74 -7.24
N TYR A 45 18.59 7.78 -6.44
CA TYR A 45 17.73 7.07 -5.48
C TYR A 45 17.16 7.97 -4.38
N ALA A 46 17.91 8.99 -3.96
CA ALA A 46 17.44 9.96 -2.97
C ALA A 46 16.35 10.87 -3.55
N GLU A 47 16.50 11.34 -4.79
CA GLU A 47 15.49 12.12 -5.52
C GLU A 47 14.22 11.30 -5.78
N ASP A 48 14.36 10.05 -6.23
CA ASP A 48 13.23 9.13 -6.41
C ASP A 48 12.48 8.87 -5.09
N LEU A 49 13.22 8.69 -3.99
CA LEU A 49 12.64 8.53 -2.67
C LEU A 49 11.94 9.81 -2.19
N ALA A 50 12.50 10.99 -2.47
CA ALA A 50 11.88 12.27 -2.15
C ALA A 50 10.58 12.47 -2.93
N LEU A 51 10.56 12.16 -4.23
CA LEU A 51 9.37 12.19 -5.06
C LEU A 51 8.32 11.18 -4.57
N TYR A 52 8.75 9.99 -4.17
CA TYR A 52 7.87 8.97 -3.60
C TYR A 52 7.26 9.42 -2.25
N ARG A 53 8.05 10.04 -1.37
CA ARG A 53 7.56 10.65 -0.11
C ARG A 53 6.55 11.75 -0.36
N GLU A 54 6.84 12.64 -1.31
CA GLU A 54 5.96 13.75 -1.67
C GLU A 54 4.62 13.23 -2.23
N LYS A 55 4.65 12.21 -3.10
CA LYS A 55 3.44 11.53 -3.57
C LYS A 55 2.61 10.96 -2.42
N PHE A 56 3.24 10.37 -1.40
CA PHE A 56 2.55 9.86 -0.21
C PHE A 56 1.97 10.99 0.65
N ARG A 57 2.74 12.07 0.86
CA ARG A 57 2.31 13.21 1.66
C ARG A 57 1.06 13.87 1.09
N ARG A 58 0.97 13.99 -0.24
CA ARG A 58 -0.21 14.56 -0.93
C ARG A 58 -1.50 13.77 -0.71
N ARG A 59 -1.42 12.51 -0.27
CA ARG A 59 -2.60 11.72 0.08
C ARG A 59 -3.08 12.01 1.49
N LEU A 60 -2.25 12.56 2.36
CA LEU A 60 -2.64 12.76 3.75
C LEU A 60 -3.70 13.86 3.90
N PRO A 61 -4.68 13.71 4.82
CA PRO A 61 -5.55 14.81 5.21
C PRO A 61 -4.75 15.92 5.89
N ALA A 62 -5.35 17.11 6.02
CA ALA A 62 -4.68 18.23 6.67
C ALA A 62 -4.54 18.00 8.19
N SER A 63 -5.41 17.19 8.79
CA SER A 63 -5.40 16.87 10.21
C SER A 63 -5.83 15.43 10.50
N LEU A 64 -5.44 14.91 11.68
CA LEU A 64 -5.97 13.63 12.19
C LEU A 64 -7.45 13.72 12.55
N ASP A 65 -7.99 14.92 12.78
CA ASP A 65 -9.38 15.11 13.17
C ASP A 65 -10.33 14.83 12.01
N GLU A 66 -9.87 14.95 10.75
CA GLU A 66 -10.62 14.55 9.55
C GLU A 66 -10.78 13.03 9.41
N LEU A 67 -10.05 12.24 10.19
CA LEU A 67 -10.11 10.79 10.17
C LEU A 67 -11.30 10.29 11.00
N HIS A 68 -12.43 10.09 10.31
CA HIS A 68 -13.72 9.73 10.91
C HIS A 68 -14.16 8.29 10.63
N GLY A 69 -13.22 7.43 10.25
CA GLY A 69 -13.50 6.04 9.92
C GLY A 69 -14.15 5.27 11.07
N PRO A 70 -14.78 4.13 10.75
CA PRO A 70 -15.54 3.34 11.70
C PRO A 70 -14.66 2.84 12.85
N THR A 71 -15.22 2.80 14.05
CA THR A 71 -14.54 2.36 15.28
C THR A 71 -14.99 0.99 15.78
N ARG A 72 -16.11 0.47 15.27
CA ARG A 72 -16.70 -0.84 15.60
C ARG A 72 -17.37 -1.49 14.39
N GLY A 73 -17.63 -2.79 14.49
CA GLY A 73 -18.32 -3.58 13.47
C GLY A 73 -17.38 -4.14 12.41
N THR A 74 -17.94 -4.43 11.24
CA THR A 74 -17.22 -4.97 10.09
C THR A 74 -17.05 -3.88 9.03
N VAL A 75 -15.85 -3.77 8.46
CA VAL A 75 -15.49 -2.80 7.45
C VAL A 75 -15.01 -3.53 6.21
N ASP A 76 -15.63 -3.23 5.07
CA ASP A 76 -15.24 -3.80 3.79
C ASP A 76 -14.39 -2.78 3.03
N LEU A 77 -13.15 -3.17 2.73
CA LEU A 77 -12.23 -2.37 1.92
C LEU A 77 -12.49 -2.61 0.43
N PRO A 78 -12.48 -1.56 -0.40
CA PRO A 78 -12.58 -1.69 -1.85
C PRO A 78 -11.33 -2.35 -2.43
N LEU A 79 -11.50 -2.96 -3.60
CA LEU A 79 -10.46 -3.77 -4.24
C LEU A 79 -9.19 -2.98 -4.60
N HIS A 80 -9.28 -1.66 -4.81
CA HIS A 80 -8.09 -0.84 -5.06
C HIS A 80 -7.19 -0.70 -3.83
N ILE A 81 -7.75 -0.89 -2.62
CA ILE A 81 -7.01 -0.89 -1.35
C ILE A 81 -6.60 -2.33 -0.99
N ALA A 82 -7.49 -3.30 -1.16
CA ALA A 82 -7.28 -4.70 -0.78
C ALA A 82 -7.25 -5.64 -2.00
N TRP A 83 -6.23 -5.48 -2.84
CA TRP A 83 -6.14 -6.02 -4.20
C TRP A 83 -5.98 -7.54 -4.37
N SER A 84 -5.72 -8.33 -3.31
CA SER A 84 -5.49 -9.78 -3.48
C SER A 84 -5.85 -10.69 -2.29
N GLY A 85 -6.70 -10.24 -1.36
CA GLY A 85 -7.00 -11.06 -0.19
C GLY A 85 -8.30 -10.71 0.53
N LYS A 86 -8.21 -10.70 1.86
CA LYS A 86 -9.34 -10.40 2.74
C LYS A 86 -9.70 -8.92 2.64
N THR A 87 -10.88 -8.62 2.12
CA THR A 87 -11.41 -7.26 2.01
C THR A 87 -12.26 -6.87 3.22
N SER A 88 -12.85 -7.84 3.92
CA SER A 88 -13.73 -7.62 5.07
C SER A 88 -12.99 -7.76 6.40
N TYR A 89 -13.00 -6.73 7.24
CA TYR A 89 -12.30 -6.69 8.53
C TYR A 89 -13.25 -6.37 9.67
N ASP A 90 -13.32 -7.26 10.65
CA ASP A 90 -14.00 -7.01 11.92
C ASP A 90 -13.06 -6.17 12.83
N ILE A 91 -13.37 -4.89 12.99
CA ILE A 91 -12.52 -3.95 13.73
C ILE A 91 -12.69 -4.03 15.25
N GLU A 92 -13.62 -4.85 15.74
CA GLU A 92 -13.69 -5.20 17.16
C GLU A 92 -12.61 -6.24 17.52
N LYS A 93 -12.11 -7.00 16.53
CA LYS A 93 -11.00 -7.94 16.70
C LYS A 93 -9.66 -7.22 16.54
N PRO A 94 -8.80 -7.16 17.59
CA PRO A 94 -7.55 -6.38 17.55
C PRO A 94 -6.62 -6.69 16.39
N ARG A 95 -6.46 -7.98 16.03
CA ARG A 95 -5.61 -8.40 14.91
C ARG A 95 -6.15 -7.92 13.56
N GLN A 96 -7.46 -7.95 13.38
CA GLN A 96 -8.10 -7.53 12.12
C GLN A 96 -8.10 -6.00 12.00
N ARG A 97 -8.40 -5.29 13.09
CA ARG A 97 -8.24 -3.84 13.16
C ARG A 97 -6.82 -3.38 12.79
N MET A 98 -5.80 -4.03 13.36
CA MET A 98 -4.40 -3.76 13.01
C MET A 98 -4.12 -4.01 11.52
N GLY A 99 -4.65 -5.11 10.98
CA GLY A 99 -4.54 -5.44 9.56
C GLY A 99 -5.17 -4.38 8.65
N LEU A 100 -6.39 -3.95 8.95
CA LEU A 100 -7.09 -2.90 8.20
C LEU A 100 -6.29 -1.60 8.18
N TYR A 101 -5.86 -1.12 9.36
CA TYR A 101 -5.11 0.12 9.47
C TYR A 101 -3.79 0.03 8.70
N ARG A 102 -3.08 -1.11 8.81
CA ARG A 102 -1.86 -1.33 8.04
C ARG A 102 -2.11 -1.28 6.53
N THR A 103 -3.16 -1.92 6.03
CA THR A 103 -3.48 -1.92 4.60
C THR A 103 -3.79 -0.52 4.11
N VAL A 104 -4.68 0.21 4.81
CA VAL A 104 -5.09 1.56 4.42
C VAL A 104 -3.92 2.55 4.47
N LEU A 105 -2.98 2.41 5.41
CA LEU A 105 -1.79 3.25 5.45
C LEU A 105 -0.84 3.06 4.25
N HIS A 106 -0.80 1.87 3.64
CA HIS A 106 0.05 1.60 2.48
C HIS A 106 -0.65 1.94 1.16
N GLU A 107 -1.93 1.55 1.06
CA GLU A 107 -2.67 1.54 -0.22
C GLU A 107 -3.73 2.64 -0.33
N GLY A 108 -4.15 3.24 0.80
CA GLY A 108 -5.20 4.25 0.82
C GLY A 108 -4.82 5.51 0.07
N LEU A 109 -5.77 6.04 -0.70
CA LEU A 109 -5.70 7.36 -1.31
C LEU A 109 -6.33 8.41 -0.39
N HIS A 110 -6.25 9.68 -0.79
CA HIS A 110 -6.71 10.80 0.04
C HIS A 110 -8.14 10.63 0.55
N ASP A 111 -9.07 10.27 -0.33
CA ASP A 111 -10.48 10.12 0.03
C ASP A 111 -10.75 8.85 0.84
N ASP A 112 -9.85 7.86 0.79
CA ASP A 112 -9.99 6.62 1.53
C ASP A 112 -9.60 6.78 3.01
N LEU A 113 -8.62 7.65 3.32
CA LEU A 113 -8.11 7.77 4.69
C LEU A 113 -9.22 8.21 5.67
N PRO A 114 -10.00 9.28 5.41
CA PRO A 114 -11.11 9.68 6.27
C PRO A 114 -12.20 8.63 6.42
N LEU A 115 -12.40 7.78 5.42
CA LEU A 115 -13.45 6.76 5.39
C LEU A 115 -13.10 5.53 6.23
N TYR A 116 -11.83 5.14 6.29
CA TYR A 116 -11.43 3.87 6.92
C TYR A 116 -10.58 4.03 8.18
N LEU A 117 -9.93 5.19 8.38
CA LEU A 117 -9.13 5.44 9.57
C LEU A 117 -9.87 6.36 10.53
N ASN A 118 -9.78 6.04 11.81
CA ASN A 118 -10.19 6.93 12.89
C ASN A 118 -8.95 7.54 13.54
N GLY A 119 -8.89 8.87 13.67
CA GLY A 119 -7.72 9.57 14.18
C GLY A 119 -7.33 9.15 15.60
N HIS A 120 -8.31 9.00 16.49
CA HIS A 120 -8.06 8.59 17.87
C HIS A 120 -7.52 7.15 17.95
N LEU A 121 -8.16 6.21 17.24
CA LEU A 121 -7.68 4.83 17.17
C LEU A 121 -6.30 4.73 16.52
N LEU A 122 -6.03 5.54 15.49
CA LEU A 122 -4.73 5.55 14.82
C LEU A 122 -3.62 5.92 15.81
N VAL A 123 -3.80 7.00 16.58
CA VAL A 123 -2.85 7.41 17.63
C VAL A 123 -2.65 6.29 18.64
N GLN A 124 -3.72 5.66 19.12
CA GLN A 124 -3.62 4.56 20.08
C GLN A 124 -2.85 3.35 19.55
N LEU A 125 -3.05 2.99 18.28
CA LEU A 125 -2.42 1.84 17.62
C LEU A 125 -1.00 2.13 17.13
N TRP A 126 -0.64 3.40 16.97
CA TRP A 126 0.60 3.85 16.34
C TRP A 126 1.89 3.22 16.90
N PRO A 127 2.07 3.06 18.23
CA PRO A 127 3.30 2.46 18.77
C PRO A 127 3.62 1.06 18.23
N VAL A 128 2.58 0.26 17.97
CA VAL A 128 2.72 -1.05 17.35
C VAL A 128 2.73 -0.92 15.82
N LEU A 129 1.81 -0.15 15.26
CA LEU A 129 1.63 -0.02 13.82
C LEU A 129 2.86 0.55 13.11
N ARG A 130 3.59 1.48 13.73
CA ARG A 130 4.83 2.07 13.18
C ARG A 130 5.94 1.04 12.93
N THR A 131 5.89 -0.11 13.61
CA THR A 131 6.83 -1.23 13.41
C THR A 131 6.44 -2.12 12.22
N LEU A 132 5.19 -2.02 11.77
CA LEU A 132 4.60 -2.85 10.72
C LEU A 132 4.53 -2.13 9.37
N VAL A 133 4.77 -0.81 9.36
CA VAL A 133 4.80 0.02 8.15
C VAL A 133 6.23 0.33 7.74
N GLY A 134 6.45 0.52 6.44
CA GLY A 134 7.76 0.87 5.91
C GLY A 134 8.29 2.22 6.44
N ARG A 135 9.62 2.40 6.43
CA ARG A 135 10.28 3.62 6.92
C ARG A 135 9.71 4.90 6.30
N THR A 136 9.43 4.89 5.00
CA THR A 136 8.85 6.03 4.29
C THR A 136 7.48 6.41 4.81
N VAL A 137 6.56 5.44 4.91
CA VAL A 137 5.20 5.68 5.42
C VAL A 137 5.29 6.21 6.85
N ARG A 138 6.09 5.57 7.71
CA ARG A 138 6.29 6.04 9.08
C ARG A 138 6.77 7.49 9.14
N THR A 139 7.82 7.84 8.40
CA THR A 139 8.37 9.21 8.41
C THR A 139 7.35 10.22 7.86
N VAL A 140 6.68 9.92 6.75
CA VAL A 140 5.69 10.86 6.17
C VAL A 140 4.51 11.11 7.14
N TRP A 141 4.03 10.07 7.82
CA TRP A 141 2.95 10.20 8.80
C TRP A 141 3.40 10.90 10.09
N GLU A 142 4.58 10.60 10.63
CA GLU A 142 5.11 11.26 11.83
C GLU A 142 5.49 12.73 11.57
N ASP A 143 6.01 13.06 10.38
CA ASP A 143 6.34 14.43 9.98
C ASP A 143 5.08 15.28 9.75
N THR A 144 3.98 14.67 9.32
CA THR A 144 2.71 15.36 9.04
C THR A 144 1.83 15.46 10.29
N PHE A 145 1.89 14.47 11.17
CA PHE A 145 1.08 14.39 12.39
C PHE A 145 1.97 14.23 13.63
N PRO A 146 2.40 15.35 14.26
CA PRO A 146 3.27 15.32 15.43
C PRO A 146 2.73 14.49 16.61
N GLN A 147 1.41 14.32 16.70
CA GLN A 147 0.75 13.50 17.72
C GLN A 147 1.16 12.03 17.63
N LEU A 148 1.41 11.52 16.42
CA LEU A 148 1.88 10.15 16.20
C LEU A 148 3.32 9.98 16.69
N ALA A 149 4.19 10.94 16.39
CA ALA A 149 5.57 10.94 16.86
C ALA A 149 5.63 11.02 18.39
N ALA A 150 4.86 11.93 19.00
CA ALA A 150 4.76 12.07 20.45
C ALA A 150 4.27 10.77 21.11
N ARG A 151 3.24 10.13 20.54
CA ARG A 151 2.70 8.87 21.08
C ARG A 151 3.68 7.71 20.96
N ALA A 152 4.59 7.75 20.00
CA ALA A 152 5.60 6.72 19.82
C ALA A 152 6.83 6.89 20.75
N ALA A 153 7.01 8.09 21.32
CA ALA A 153 8.08 8.39 22.27
C ALA A 153 7.65 8.23 23.74
N ALA A 154 6.33 8.14 23.99
CA ALA A 154 5.73 7.90 25.30
C ALA A 154 5.66 6.41 25.64
#